data_AF-A0AAV5LKT4-F1
#
_entry.id   AF-A0AAV5LKT4-F1
#
_cell.length_a   1.000
_cell.length_b   1.000
_cell.length_c   1.000
_cell.angle_alpha   90.00
_cell.angle_beta   90.00
_cell.angle_gamma   90.00
#
_symmetry.space_group_name_H-M   'P 1'
#
loop_
_entity.id
_entity.type
_entity.pdbx_description
1 polymer ?
#
loop_
_entity_poly.entity_id
_entity_poly.type
_entity_poly.pdbx_seq_one_letter_code
_entity_poly.pdbx_strand_id
1 'polypeptide(L)'
;MASDLQGQLPLCKRVEWSDVIPLPQDDGPNPVVAIAYKEEFRETMDYFRAIYRADERSPRTLSLTRQVILMNPGNYTVWHFRRLILETLNVDLHEELDFAQQIASGNSKNYQLWHHRRWVAEKLGTDATLNELNFTKKILSVDAKNYHAWSHRQWVLKALGGWEDELDYCHSLLREDIYNNSAWNQRYFVITISPFLGGLKAMRDSEVTYTVEAILANPENESPWRYLRGLYKDDTEGWVNDPEIPSVCLNVLSAKSNYIFALSTLLDLLCNGFQPSQEFRDAIGALGTSDINQLDSNLAIAICSILEKVDSSRANYWRWHKSKLPSAL
;
A
#
# COMPACT_ATOMS: atom_id res chain seq x y z
N MET A 1 -12.97 5.60 21.81
CA MET A 1 -13.57 6.66 20.98
C MET A 1 -14.93 7.13 21.51
N ALA A 2 -15.86 6.25 21.89
CA ALA A 2 -17.15 6.68 22.50
C ALA A 2 -17.06 7.13 23.98
N SER A 3 -15.93 6.91 24.67
CA SER A 3 -15.75 7.24 26.08
C SER A 3 -15.54 8.73 26.34
N ASP A 4 -14.93 9.48 25.41
CA ASP A 4 -14.49 10.86 25.67
C ASP A 4 -15.64 11.89 25.55
N LEU A 5 -16.77 11.47 24.98
CA LEU A 5 -18.01 12.24 24.90
C LEU A 5 -19.03 11.81 25.97
N GLN A 6 -18.83 10.67 26.64
CA GLN A 6 -19.74 10.20 27.68
C GLN A 6 -19.72 11.15 28.89
N GLY A 7 -20.88 11.75 29.16
CA GLY A 7 -21.07 12.64 30.31
C GLY A 7 -20.88 14.14 30.02
N GLN A 8 -20.60 14.54 28.77
CA GLN A 8 -20.64 15.96 28.42
C GLN A 8 -22.08 16.48 28.35
N LEU A 9 -22.30 17.70 28.82
CA LEU A 9 -23.60 18.36 28.68
C LEU A 9 -23.92 18.61 27.18
N PRO A 10 -25.18 18.45 26.74
CA PRO A 10 -25.65 18.90 25.42
C PRO A 10 -25.22 20.35 25.14
N LEU A 11 -24.90 20.69 23.90
CA LEU A 11 -24.42 22.03 23.52
C LEU A 11 -25.44 23.11 23.90
N CYS A 12 -26.74 22.84 23.76
CA CYS A 12 -27.82 23.74 24.17
C CYS A 12 -27.87 24.07 25.67
N LYS A 13 -27.19 23.29 26.52
CA LYS A 13 -27.10 23.51 27.97
C LYS A 13 -25.79 24.17 28.39
N ARG A 14 -24.88 24.42 27.46
CA ARG A 14 -23.58 25.03 27.73
C ARG A 14 -23.69 26.54 27.57
N VAL A 15 -23.28 27.29 28.60
CA VAL A 15 -23.42 28.76 28.64
C VAL A 15 -22.64 29.41 27.49
N GLU A 16 -21.47 28.86 27.16
CA GLU A 16 -20.61 29.32 26.08
C GLU A 16 -21.17 29.06 24.67
N TRP A 17 -22.35 28.47 24.54
CA TRP A 17 -23.07 28.24 23.28
C TRP A 17 -24.43 28.97 23.22
N SER A 18 -24.79 29.72 24.27
CA SER A 18 -26.10 30.39 24.38
C SER A 18 -26.33 31.51 23.35
N ASP A 19 -25.28 32.04 22.75
CA ASP A 19 -25.31 33.04 21.68
C ASP A 19 -25.50 32.43 20.28
N VAL A 20 -25.41 31.10 20.14
CA VAL A 20 -25.48 30.41 18.85
C VAL A 20 -26.87 29.79 18.66
N ILE A 21 -27.54 30.19 17.58
CA ILE A 21 -28.79 29.55 17.15
C ILE A 21 -28.42 28.34 16.28
N PRO A 22 -28.73 27.09 16.68
CA PRO A 22 -28.40 25.90 15.90
C PRO A 22 -29.10 25.94 14.54
N LEU A 23 -28.40 25.49 13.49
CA LEU A 23 -28.89 25.49 12.11
C LEU A 23 -29.21 24.05 11.65
N PRO A 24 -30.50 23.67 11.56
CA PRO A 24 -30.91 22.34 11.10
C PRO A 24 -30.38 21.98 9.71
N GLN A 25 -30.21 20.68 9.46
CA GLN A 25 -30.00 20.18 8.10
C GLN A 25 -31.28 20.35 7.29
N ASP A 26 -31.17 20.94 6.10
CA ASP A 26 -32.27 21.03 5.14
C ASP A 26 -32.12 19.92 4.08
N ASP A 27 -32.82 18.81 4.29
CA ASP A 27 -32.91 17.70 3.32
C ASP A 27 -34.11 17.85 2.36
N GLY A 28 -34.76 19.01 2.37
CA GLY A 28 -35.95 19.31 1.58
C GLY A 28 -37.24 18.63 2.09
N PRO A 29 -38.38 18.85 1.41
CA PRO A 29 -39.68 18.33 1.83
C PRO A 29 -39.85 16.82 1.63
N ASN A 30 -39.04 16.20 0.76
CA ASN A 30 -39.09 14.77 0.42
C ASN A 30 -37.67 14.19 0.47
N PRO A 31 -37.10 13.96 1.66
CA PRO A 31 -35.70 13.61 1.79
C PRO A 31 -35.43 12.20 1.26
N VAL A 32 -34.34 12.05 0.49
CA VAL A 32 -33.84 10.76 0.00
C VAL A 32 -32.61 10.36 0.79
N VAL A 33 -32.41 9.05 1.01
CA VAL A 33 -31.32 8.49 1.85
C VAL A 33 -31.18 9.17 3.22
N ALA A 34 -32.30 9.61 3.79
CA ALA A 34 -32.35 10.29 5.08
C ALA A 34 -31.82 9.38 6.19
N ILE A 35 -30.87 9.88 6.96
CA ILE A 35 -30.27 9.15 8.07
C ILE A 35 -31.04 9.48 9.34
N ALA A 36 -31.51 8.45 10.04
CA ALA A 36 -32.10 8.60 11.38
C ALA A 36 -31.00 8.84 12.42
N TYR A 37 -30.52 10.08 12.50
CA TYR A 37 -29.44 10.47 13.42
C TYR A 37 -29.86 10.32 14.88
N LYS A 38 -28.88 9.98 15.74
CA LYS A 38 -29.03 10.16 17.20
C LYS A 38 -29.15 11.65 17.51
N GLU A 39 -29.87 11.99 18.59
CA GLU A 39 -30.09 13.38 19.01
C GLU A 39 -28.79 14.16 19.18
N GLU A 40 -27.81 13.55 19.85
CA GLU A 40 -26.48 14.12 20.07
C GLU A 40 -25.76 14.48 18.77
N PHE A 41 -25.85 13.61 17.76
CA PHE A 41 -25.26 13.87 16.45
C PHE A 41 -25.97 15.01 15.73
N ARG A 42 -27.31 15.01 15.75
CA ARG A 42 -28.13 16.05 15.13
C ARG A 42 -27.81 17.41 15.74
N GLU A 43 -27.86 17.52 17.07
CA GLU A 43 -27.54 18.75 17.79
C GLU A 43 -26.13 19.24 17.46
N THR A 44 -25.12 18.38 17.57
CA THR A 44 -23.72 18.75 17.31
C THR A 44 -23.52 19.26 15.87
N MET A 45 -24.17 18.62 14.90
CA MET A 45 -24.12 19.07 13.51
C MET A 45 -24.91 20.35 13.26
N ASP A 46 -26.00 20.60 13.98
CA ASP A 46 -26.76 21.85 13.87
C ASP A 46 -25.92 23.05 14.36
N TYR A 47 -25.23 22.90 15.49
CA TYR A 47 -24.28 23.90 15.98
C TYR A 47 -23.09 24.07 15.02
N PHE A 48 -22.56 22.97 14.48
CA PHE A 48 -21.48 23.06 13.49
C PHE A 48 -21.91 23.83 12.26
N ARG A 49 -23.10 23.56 11.71
CA ARG A 49 -23.64 24.31 10.56
C ARG A 49 -23.79 25.79 10.85
N ALA A 50 -24.28 26.16 12.04
CA ALA A 50 -24.44 27.55 12.44
C ALA A 50 -23.09 28.29 12.50
N ILE A 51 -22.10 27.70 13.18
CA ILE A 51 -20.75 28.26 13.32
C ILE A 51 -20.02 28.30 11.98
N TYR A 52 -20.10 27.23 11.19
CA TYR A 52 -19.50 27.17 9.86
C TYR A 52 -20.07 28.27 8.95
N ARG A 53 -21.38 28.53 9.00
CA ARG A 53 -22.02 29.62 8.26
C ARG A 53 -21.58 31.01 8.73
N ALA A 54 -21.26 31.16 10.01
CA ALA A 54 -20.74 32.41 10.58
C ALA A 54 -19.23 32.61 10.37
N ASP A 55 -18.51 31.60 9.85
CA ASP A 55 -17.03 31.55 9.76
C ASP A 55 -16.36 31.86 11.11
N GLU A 56 -16.94 31.41 12.23
CA GLU A 56 -16.36 31.68 13.55
C GLU A 56 -15.15 30.79 13.82
N ARG A 57 -13.96 31.39 13.87
CA ARG A 57 -12.69 30.71 14.12
C ARG A 57 -12.17 30.97 15.54
N SER A 58 -12.73 30.25 16.50
CA SER A 58 -12.44 30.40 17.93
C SER A 58 -12.00 29.08 18.58
N PRO A 59 -11.45 29.11 19.81
CA PRO A 59 -11.14 27.89 20.56
C PRO A 59 -12.36 27.00 20.80
N ARG A 60 -13.56 27.57 21.02
CA ARG A 60 -14.80 26.78 21.17
C ARG A 60 -15.18 26.09 19.86
N THR A 61 -14.97 26.73 18.71
CA THR A 61 -15.16 26.09 17.41
C THR A 61 -14.16 24.96 17.20
N LEU A 62 -12.89 25.15 17.58
CA LEU A 62 -11.89 24.09 17.49
C LEU A 62 -12.32 22.85 18.32
N SER A 63 -12.86 23.06 19.51
CA SER A 63 -13.43 21.99 20.34
C SER A 63 -14.68 21.35 19.69
N LEU A 64 -15.55 22.14 19.07
CA LEU A 64 -16.72 21.60 18.35
C LEU A 64 -16.30 20.72 17.17
N THR A 65 -15.32 21.14 16.35
CA THR A 65 -14.83 20.31 15.24
C THR A 65 -14.26 18.98 15.72
N ARG A 66 -13.61 18.95 16.90
CA ARG A 66 -13.15 17.71 17.54
C ARG A 66 -14.31 16.77 17.83
N GLN A 67 -15.39 17.27 18.44
CA GLN A 67 -16.59 16.46 18.73
C GLN A 67 -17.22 15.91 17.45
N VAL A 68 -17.37 16.75 16.42
CA VAL A 68 -17.93 16.32 15.13
C VAL A 68 -17.06 15.24 14.46
N ILE A 69 -15.73 15.41 14.45
CA ILE A 69 -14.80 14.43 13.86
C ILE A 69 -14.85 13.11 14.63
N LEU A 70 -14.94 13.13 15.95
CA LEU A 70 -15.08 11.91 16.75
C LEU A 70 -16.37 11.12 16.41
N MET A 71 -17.44 11.83 16.05
CA MET A 71 -18.70 11.21 15.62
C MET A 71 -18.69 10.76 14.16
N ASN A 72 -18.07 11.54 13.27
CA ASN A 72 -17.96 11.23 11.84
C ASN A 72 -16.61 11.70 11.27
N PRO A 73 -15.55 10.85 11.36
CA PRO A 73 -14.24 11.18 10.81
C PRO A 73 -14.23 11.34 9.29
N GLY A 74 -15.29 10.89 8.57
CA GLY A 74 -15.41 11.01 7.12
C GLY A 74 -15.85 12.39 6.62
N ASN A 75 -16.26 13.30 7.52
CA ASN A 75 -16.76 14.61 7.13
C ASN A 75 -15.62 15.58 6.75
N TYR A 76 -15.27 15.62 5.47
CA TYR A 76 -14.17 16.43 4.95
C TYR A 76 -14.36 17.95 5.14
N THR A 77 -15.60 18.45 5.18
CA THR A 77 -15.89 19.87 5.42
C THR A 77 -15.42 20.30 6.81
N VAL A 78 -15.61 19.43 7.80
CA VAL A 78 -15.19 19.69 9.19
C VAL A 78 -13.67 19.69 9.29
N TRP A 79 -12.99 18.76 8.63
CA TRP A 79 -11.52 18.74 8.58
C TRP A 79 -10.93 19.98 7.89
N HIS A 80 -11.54 20.41 6.78
CA HIS A 80 -11.14 21.65 6.11
C HIS A 80 -11.29 22.85 7.05
N PHE A 81 -12.45 23.01 7.67
CA PHE A 81 -12.70 24.12 8.57
C PHE A 81 -11.80 24.07 9.82
N ARG A 82 -11.54 22.88 10.36
CA ARG A 82 -10.58 22.67 11.44
C ARG A 82 -9.19 23.22 11.08
N ARG A 83 -8.67 22.95 9.88
CA ARG A 83 -7.38 23.51 9.43
C ARG A 83 -7.38 25.04 9.39
N LEU A 84 -8.44 25.66 8.88
CA LEU A 84 -8.57 27.12 8.88
C LEU A 84 -8.55 27.70 10.30
N ILE A 85 -9.18 27.02 11.26
CA ILE A 85 -9.19 27.43 12.67
C ILE A 85 -7.81 27.25 13.29
N LEU A 86 -7.13 26.11 13.07
CA LEU A 86 -5.78 25.86 13.57
C LEU A 86 -4.79 26.94 13.10
N GLU A 87 -4.87 27.34 11.82
CA GLU A 87 -4.05 28.43 11.28
C GLU A 87 -4.41 29.78 11.90
N THR A 88 -5.71 30.09 12.03
CA THR A 88 -6.17 31.38 12.58
C THR A 88 -5.77 31.54 14.05
N LEU A 89 -5.83 30.47 14.81
CA LEU A 89 -5.49 30.46 16.24
C LEU A 89 -3.98 30.29 16.49
N ASN A 90 -3.20 29.96 15.46
CA ASN A 90 -1.76 29.70 15.57
C ASN A 90 -1.43 28.73 16.72
N VAL A 91 -2.17 27.61 16.80
CA VAL A 91 -1.98 26.62 17.86
C VAL A 91 -0.71 25.79 17.64
N ASP A 92 -0.23 25.18 18.72
CA ASP A 92 0.80 24.15 18.62
C ASP A 92 0.26 22.93 17.87
N LEU A 93 0.92 22.59 16.77
CA LEU A 93 0.56 21.48 15.90
C LEU A 93 1.03 20.11 16.40
N HIS A 94 1.90 20.06 17.42
CA HIS A 94 2.27 18.79 18.05
C HIS A 94 1.07 18.13 18.75
N GLU A 95 0.25 18.89 19.46
CA GLU A 95 -0.99 18.37 20.06
C GLU A 95 -2.00 17.91 18.99
N GLU A 96 -1.95 18.51 17.80
CA GLU A 96 -2.82 18.12 16.69
C GLU A 96 -2.41 16.76 16.09
N LEU A 97 -1.11 16.41 16.11
CA LEU A 97 -0.66 15.06 15.75
C LEU A 97 -1.19 14.00 16.72
N ASP A 98 -1.28 14.32 18.01
CA ASP A 98 -1.86 13.43 19.03
C ASP A 98 -3.35 13.23 18.80
N PHE A 99 -4.08 14.30 18.46
CA PHE A 99 -5.48 14.18 18.06
C PHE A 99 -5.65 13.29 16.83
N ALA A 100 -4.85 13.48 15.78
CA ALA A 100 -4.89 12.63 14.60
C ALA A 100 -4.56 11.16 14.96
N GLN A 101 -3.62 10.91 15.88
CA GLN A 101 -3.32 9.56 16.35
C GLN A 101 -4.51 8.92 17.08
N GLN A 102 -5.25 9.68 17.89
CA GLN A 102 -6.46 9.19 18.57
C GLN A 102 -7.52 8.77 17.55
N ILE A 103 -7.75 9.56 16.49
CA ILE A 103 -8.68 9.19 15.41
C ILE A 103 -8.20 7.93 14.67
N ALA A 104 -6.89 7.80 14.43
CA ALA A 104 -6.32 6.64 13.75
C ALA A 104 -6.56 5.32 14.49
N SER A 105 -6.65 5.35 15.83
CA SER A 105 -6.84 4.15 16.67
C SER A 105 -8.07 3.31 16.32
N GLY A 106 -9.11 3.89 15.72
CA GLY A 106 -10.22 3.14 15.15
C GLY A 106 -10.74 3.66 13.81
N ASN A 107 -9.97 4.48 13.11
CA ASN A 107 -10.31 4.97 11.77
C ASN A 107 -9.08 5.07 10.85
N SER A 108 -8.12 4.15 10.97
CA SER A 108 -6.88 4.13 10.18
C SER A 108 -7.05 3.95 8.66
N LYS A 109 -8.28 3.70 8.18
CA LYS A 109 -8.63 3.59 6.74
C LYS A 109 -9.43 4.81 6.24
N ASN A 110 -9.19 5.97 6.85
CA ASN A 110 -9.89 7.22 6.57
C ASN A 110 -9.02 8.20 5.78
N TYR A 111 -9.48 8.62 4.60
CA TYR A 111 -8.72 9.55 3.75
C TYR A 111 -8.47 10.91 4.41
N GLN A 112 -9.47 11.45 5.10
CA GLN A 112 -9.40 12.78 5.69
C GLN A 112 -8.38 12.85 6.83
N LEU A 113 -8.30 11.80 7.65
CA LEU A 113 -7.29 11.63 8.69
C LEU A 113 -5.88 11.71 8.10
N TRP A 114 -5.57 10.90 7.09
CA TRP A 114 -4.23 10.85 6.50
C TRP A 114 -3.87 12.16 5.79
N HIS A 115 -4.83 12.76 5.09
CA HIS A 115 -4.64 14.07 4.48
C HIS A 115 -4.39 15.16 5.52
N HIS A 116 -5.16 15.17 6.61
CA HIS A 116 -4.99 16.12 7.71
C HIS A 116 -3.65 15.94 8.40
N ARG A 117 -3.27 14.70 8.74
CA ARG A 117 -1.99 14.40 9.37
C ARG A 117 -0.80 14.83 8.50
N ARG A 118 -0.88 14.60 7.18
CA ARG A 118 0.10 15.11 6.23
C ARG A 118 0.18 16.64 6.26
N TRP A 119 -0.96 17.35 6.22
CA TRP A 119 -0.96 18.81 6.30
C TRP A 119 -0.30 19.32 7.60
N VAL A 120 -0.55 18.67 8.74
CA VAL A 120 0.10 19.01 10.01
C VAL A 120 1.61 18.79 9.93
N ALA A 121 2.04 17.62 9.42
CA ALA A 121 3.46 17.30 9.26
C ALA A 121 4.18 18.24 8.26
N GLU A 122 3.52 18.68 7.18
CA GLU A 122 4.04 19.67 6.24
C GLU A 122 4.35 21.01 6.92
N LYS A 123 3.49 21.45 7.84
CA LYS A 123 3.71 22.69 8.62
C LYS A 123 4.85 22.55 9.63
N LEU A 124 5.00 21.38 10.25
CA LEU A 124 6.05 21.08 11.22
C LEU A 124 7.42 20.81 10.57
N GLY A 125 7.45 20.42 9.29
CA GLY A 125 8.69 20.15 8.57
C GLY A 125 9.43 18.92 9.10
N THR A 126 10.76 18.95 9.05
CA THR A 126 11.63 17.82 9.43
C THR A 126 11.50 17.41 10.89
N ASP A 127 10.98 18.28 11.75
CA ASP A 127 10.74 17.99 13.16
C ASP A 127 9.65 16.90 13.34
N ALA A 128 8.79 16.71 12.32
CA ALA A 128 7.78 15.65 12.31
C ALA A 128 8.32 14.29 11.81
N THR A 129 9.47 14.23 11.12
CA THR A 129 9.93 13.02 10.40
C THR A 129 9.92 11.77 11.27
N LEU A 130 10.61 11.81 12.41
CA LEU A 130 10.71 10.64 13.30
C LEU A 130 9.34 10.24 13.87
N ASN A 131 8.52 11.22 14.23
CA ASN A 131 7.17 10.97 14.74
C ASN A 131 6.29 10.29 13.68
N GLU A 132 6.37 10.71 12.42
CA GLU A 132 5.57 10.14 11.34
C GLU A 132 6.05 8.74 10.92
N LEU A 133 7.36 8.50 10.92
CA LEU A 133 7.91 7.16 10.69
C LEU A 133 7.55 6.19 11.81
N ASN A 134 7.58 6.63 13.07
CA ASN A 134 7.13 5.81 14.21
C ASN A 134 5.62 5.59 14.21
N PHE A 135 4.84 6.61 13.85
CA PHE A 135 3.40 6.50 13.73
C PHE A 135 3.00 5.49 12.65
N THR A 136 3.56 5.59 11.45
CA THR A 136 3.28 4.63 10.36
C THR A 136 3.72 3.22 10.75
N LYS A 137 4.88 3.06 11.40
CA LYS A 137 5.33 1.77 11.94
C LYS A 137 4.31 1.15 12.90
N LYS A 138 3.73 1.95 13.82
CA LYS A 138 2.68 1.50 14.75
C LYS A 138 1.37 1.11 14.04
N ILE A 139 0.98 1.81 12.99
CA ILE A 139 -0.19 1.42 12.19
C ILE A 139 0.08 0.11 11.44
N LEU A 140 1.27 -0.02 10.85
CA LEU A 140 1.68 -1.20 10.09
C LEU A 140 1.89 -2.43 10.97
N SER A 141 2.23 -2.28 12.25
CA SER A 141 2.27 -3.43 13.17
C SER A 141 0.88 -3.99 13.51
N VAL A 142 -0.19 -3.25 13.22
CA VAL A 142 -1.58 -3.70 13.39
C VAL A 142 -2.18 -4.18 12.06
N ASP A 143 -1.92 -3.44 10.97
CA ASP A 143 -2.31 -3.80 9.60
C ASP A 143 -1.14 -3.54 8.65
N ALA A 144 -0.31 -4.56 8.45
CA ALA A 144 0.93 -4.49 7.65
C ALA A 144 0.70 -4.16 6.17
N LYS A 145 -0.57 -4.19 5.71
CA LYS A 145 -0.98 -3.90 4.33
C LYS A 145 -1.85 -2.64 4.26
N ASN A 146 -1.87 -1.80 5.30
CA ASN A 146 -2.59 -0.54 5.28
C ASN A 146 -2.02 0.39 4.19
N TYR A 147 -2.79 0.56 3.11
CA TYR A 147 -2.38 1.33 1.94
C TYR A 147 -2.10 2.81 2.25
N HIS A 148 -2.90 3.40 3.14
CA HIS A 148 -2.72 4.80 3.51
C HIS A 148 -1.44 5.01 4.32
N ALA A 149 -1.13 4.08 5.23
CA ALA A 149 0.11 4.15 6.01
C ALA A 149 1.34 4.04 5.12
N TRP A 150 1.34 3.12 4.14
CA TRP A 150 2.43 3.00 3.16
C TRP A 150 2.56 4.25 2.28
N SER A 151 1.44 4.77 1.76
CA SER A 151 1.43 5.99 0.95
C SER A 151 1.96 7.20 1.74
N HIS A 152 1.53 7.36 2.99
CA HIS A 152 2.01 8.42 3.88
C HIS A 152 3.49 8.25 4.21
N ARG A 153 3.94 7.03 4.51
CA ARG A 153 5.35 6.74 4.79
C ARG A 153 6.25 7.10 3.61
N GLN A 154 5.86 6.73 2.38
CA GLN A 154 6.60 7.12 1.17
C GLN A 154 6.63 8.64 0.96
N TRP A 155 5.54 9.33 1.27
CA TRP A 155 5.52 10.79 1.25
C TRP A 155 6.47 11.40 2.28
N VAL A 156 6.46 10.92 3.54
CA VAL A 156 7.37 11.37 4.60
C VAL A 156 8.82 11.25 4.15
N LEU A 157 9.22 10.09 3.63
CA LEU A 157 10.58 9.85 3.13
C LEU A 157 10.98 10.86 2.03
N LYS A 158 10.09 11.08 1.05
CA LYS A 158 10.33 12.02 -0.06
C LYS A 158 10.38 13.48 0.37
N ALA A 159 9.50 13.89 1.29
CA ALA A 159 9.30 15.29 1.63
C ALA A 159 10.12 15.74 2.84
N LEU A 160 10.31 14.86 3.82
CA LEU A 160 10.89 15.17 5.13
C LEU A 160 12.15 14.35 5.45
N GLY A 161 12.50 13.34 4.65
CA GLY A 161 13.69 12.51 4.83
C GLY A 161 13.49 11.29 5.75
N GLY A 162 14.56 10.84 6.42
CA GLY A 162 14.54 9.64 7.27
C GLY A 162 14.74 8.32 6.50
N TRP A 163 15.62 8.33 5.51
CA TRP A 163 15.87 7.18 4.63
C TRP A 163 16.84 6.15 5.24
N GLU A 164 17.61 6.54 6.23
CA GLU A 164 18.78 5.85 6.78
C GLU A 164 18.45 4.41 7.20
N ASP A 165 17.32 4.22 7.89
CA ASP A 165 16.90 2.91 8.42
C ASP A 165 15.81 2.23 7.58
N GLU A 166 15.39 2.83 6.46
CA GLU A 166 14.18 2.37 5.76
C GLU A 166 14.40 1.02 5.06
N LEU A 167 15.59 0.77 4.52
CA LEU A 167 15.91 -0.52 3.89
C LEU A 167 15.98 -1.65 4.93
N ASP A 168 16.52 -1.35 6.11
CA ASP A 168 16.54 -2.28 7.26
C ASP A 168 15.14 -2.54 7.79
N TYR A 169 14.29 -1.52 7.80
CA TYR A 169 12.88 -1.70 8.13
C TYR A 169 12.18 -2.63 7.15
N CYS A 170 12.37 -2.45 5.83
CA CYS A 170 11.87 -3.40 4.82
C CYS A 170 12.38 -4.82 5.08
N HIS A 171 13.68 -4.98 5.37
CA HIS A 171 14.26 -6.28 5.69
C HIS A 171 13.61 -6.93 6.92
N SER A 172 13.37 -6.16 7.99
CA SER A 172 12.71 -6.65 9.20
C SER A 172 11.29 -7.15 8.93
N LEU A 173 10.51 -6.44 8.11
CA LEU A 173 9.15 -6.83 7.74
C LEU A 173 9.13 -8.08 6.86
N LEU A 174 10.08 -8.22 5.94
CA LEU A 174 10.18 -9.40 5.08
C LEU A 174 10.70 -10.63 5.82
N ARG A 175 11.46 -10.45 6.91
CA ARG A 175 11.80 -11.55 7.84
C ARG A 175 10.59 -12.02 8.65
N GLU A 176 9.67 -11.12 9.00
CA GLU A 176 8.43 -11.46 9.70
C GLU A 176 7.41 -12.13 8.76
N ASP A 177 7.19 -11.53 7.59
CA ASP A 177 6.27 -12.04 6.56
C ASP A 177 6.85 -11.81 5.16
N ILE A 178 7.47 -12.86 4.60
CA ILE A 178 8.04 -12.82 3.26
C ILE A 178 6.97 -12.67 2.16
N TYR A 179 5.69 -12.94 2.46
CA TYR A 179 4.54 -12.77 1.56
C TYR A 179 3.95 -11.35 1.60
N ASN A 180 4.56 -10.44 2.37
CA ASN A 180 4.11 -9.06 2.41
C ASN A 180 4.54 -8.28 1.16
N ASN A 181 3.69 -8.30 0.13
CA ASN A 181 3.90 -7.55 -1.10
C ASN A 181 4.11 -6.03 -0.89
N SER A 182 3.52 -5.46 0.16
CA SER A 182 3.71 -4.03 0.47
C SER A 182 5.14 -3.75 0.92
N ALA A 183 5.75 -4.66 1.67
CA ALA A 183 7.15 -4.55 2.08
C ALA A 183 8.11 -4.74 0.89
N TRP A 184 7.82 -5.67 -0.02
CA TRP A 184 8.56 -5.79 -1.30
C TRP A 184 8.46 -4.52 -2.16
N ASN A 185 7.26 -3.96 -2.28
CA ASN A 185 7.04 -2.69 -2.98
C ASN A 185 7.81 -1.53 -2.31
N GLN A 186 7.80 -1.47 -0.97
CA GLN A 186 8.55 -0.47 -0.23
C GLN A 186 10.07 -0.65 -0.45
N ARG A 187 10.56 -1.89 -0.43
CA ARG A 187 11.97 -2.19 -0.71
C ARG A 187 12.36 -1.67 -2.10
N TYR A 188 11.54 -1.91 -3.11
CA TYR A 188 11.76 -1.41 -4.47
C TYR A 188 11.79 0.13 -4.50
N PHE A 189 10.82 0.76 -3.84
CA PHE A 189 10.77 2.22 -3.68
C PHE A 189 12.06 2.77 -3.04
N VAL A 190 12.55 2.14 -1.96
CA VAL A 190 13.75 2.59 -1.25
C VAL A 190 14.98 2.51 -2.15
N ILE A 191 15.24 1.35 -2.78
CA ILE A 191 16.43 1.18 -3.62
C ILE A 191 16.42 2.07 -4.86
N THR A 192 15.24 2.50 -5.34
CA THR A 192 15.11 3.31 -6.55
C THR A 192 15.05 4.80 -6.30
N ILE A 193 14.52 5.23 -5.14
CA ILE A 193 14.25 6.65 -4.84
C ILE A 193 15.21 7.21 -3.79
N SER A 194 15.77 6.37 -2.91
CA SER A 194 16.66 6.85 -1.85
C SER A 194 17.85 7.62 -2.45
N PRO A 195 18.18 8.81 -1.91
CA PRO A 195 19.33 9.59 -2.38
C PRO A 195 20.68 8.93 -2.03
N PHE A 196 20.68 7.90 -1.19
CA PHE A 196 21.90 7.29 -0.63
C PHE A 196 22.32 5.98 -1.31
N LEU A 197 21.41 5.33 -2.07
CA LEU A 197 21.62 3.96 -2.56
C LEU A 197 22.05 3.87 -4.02
N GLY A 198 22.10 4.99 -4.75
CA GLY A 198 22.57 5.01 -6.14
C GLY A 198 21.62 4.38 -7.18
N GLY A 199 20.40 4.02 -6.77
CA GLY A 199 19.36 3.50 -7.66
C GLY A 199 19.53 2.03 -8.05
N LEU A 200 18.70 1.57 -8.99
CA LEU A 200 18.69 0.18 -9.45
C LEU A 200 20.08 -0.31 -9.90
N LYS A 201 20.82 0.50 -10.65
CA LYS A 201 22.11 0.10 -11.20
C LYS A 201 23.12 -0.28 -10.10
N ALA A 202 23.13 0.47 -8.99
CA ALA A 202 24.06 0.23 -7.89
C ALA A 202 23.61 -0.94 -7.00
N MET A 203 22.31 -1.11 -6.82
CA MET A 203 21.74 -2.10 -5.89
C MET A 203 21.50 -3.47 -6.52
N ARG A 204 21.44 -3.56 -7.86
CA ARG A 204 20.97 -4.74 -8.60
C ARG A 204 21.57 -6.05 -8.12
N ASP A 205 22.89 -6.19 -8.10
CA ASP A 205 23.54 -7.46 -7.81
C ASP A 205 23.16 -7.96 -6.40
N SER A 206 23.22 -7.08 -5.39
CA SER A 206 22.84 -7.44 -4.02
C SER A 206 21.35 -7.77 -3.87
N GLU A 207 20.49 -7.08 -4.62
CA GLU A 207 19.04 -7.29 -4.57
C GLU A 207 18.62 -8.55 -5.33
N VAL A 208 19.32 -8.90 -6.41
CA VAL A 208 19.17 -10.19 -7.11
C VAL A 208 19.51 -11.33 -6.15
N THR A 209 20.68 -11.28 -5.51
CA THR A 209 21.07 -12.31 -4.53
C THR A 209 20.03 -12.47 -3.42
N TYR A 210 19.61 -11.35 -2.80
CA TYR A 210 18.58 -11.35 -1.75
C TYR A 210 17.25 -11.96 -2.24
N THR A 211 16.85 -11.65 -3.46
CA THR A 211 15.57 -12.11 -4.01
C THR A 211 15.61 -13.58 -4.43
N VAL A 212 16.73 -14.04 -4.98
CA VAL A 212 16.96 -15.46 -5.31
C VAL A 212 16.91 -16.32 -4.05
N GLU A 213 17.54 -15.89 -2.95
CA GLU A 213 17.43 -16.56 -1.66
C GLU A 213 15.97 -16.67 -1.20
N ALA A 214 15.20 -15.60 -1.32
CA ALA A 214 13.77 -15.59 -0.97
C ALA A 214 12.93 -16.54 -1.84
N ILE A 215 13.22 -16.61 -3.15
CA ILE A 215 12.55 -17.51 -4.10
C ILE A 215 12.87 -18.97 -3.76
N LEU A 216 14.13 -19.31 -3.54
CA LEU A 216 14.53 -20.69 -3.24
C LEU A 216 13.91 -21.19 -1.94
N ALA A 217 13.75 -20.30 -0.95
CA ALA A 217 13.10 -20.63 0.31
C ALA A 217 11.56 -20.77 0.18
N ASN A 218 10.91 -19.99 -0.70
CA ASN A 218 9.45 -19.95 -0.86
C ASN A 218 9.05 -19.80 -2.34
N PRO A 219 9.23 -20.83 -3.18
CA PRO A 219 9.05 -20.73 -4.63
C PRO A 219 7.60 -20.39 -5.06
N GLU A 220 6.61 -20.72 -4.23
CA GLU A 220 5.20 -20.39 -4.41
C GLU A 220 4.84 -18.92 -4.07
N ASN A 221 5.77 -18.15 -3.51
CA ASN A 221 5.54 -16.75 -3.21
C ASN A 221 5.73 -15.89 -4.46
N GLU A 222 4.65 -15.33 -5.02
CA GLU A 222 4.72 -14.50 -6.23
C GLU A 222 5.53 -13.21 -6.06
N SER A 223 5.52 -12.61 -4.86
CA SER A 223 6.12 -11.29 -4.63
C SER A 223 7.61 -11.20 -5.00
N PRO A 224 8.51 -12.08 -4.54
CA PRO A 224 9.92 -12.03 -4.92
C PRO A 224 10.15 -12.28 -6.42
N TRP A 225 9.35 -13.12 -7.09
CA TRP A 225 9.44 -13.27 -8.55
C TRP A 225 9.12 -11.97 -9.29
N ARG A 226 8.09 -11.25 -8.85
CA ARG A 226 7.71 -9.94 -9.42
C ARG A 226 8.75 -8.88 -9.10
N TYR A 227 9.32 -8.91 -7.89
CA TYR A 227 10.39 -8.02 -7.49
C TYR A 227 11.64 -8.23 -8.35
N LEU A 228 12.07 -9.48 -8.54
CA LEU A 228 13.21 -9.86 -9.37
C LEU A 228 13.05 -9.31 -10.79
N ARG A 229 11.87 -9.49 -11.41
CA ARG A 229 11.58 -8.92 -12.74
C ARG A 229 11.65 -7.40 -12.76
N GLY A 230 11.21 -6.75 -11.68
CA GLY A 230 11.24 -5.30 -11.51
C GLY A 230 12.65 -4.71 -11.43
N LEU A 231 13.64 -5.44 -10.91
CA LEU A 231 15.05 -4.99 -10.86
C LEU A 231 15.65 -4.73 -12.25
N TYR A 232 15.04 -5.32 -13.28
CA TYR A 232 15.38 -5.21 -14.69
C TYR A 232 14.36 -4.39 -15.48
N LYS A 233 13.66 -3.47 -14.82
CA LYS A 233 12.76 -2.54 -15.50
C LYS A 233 13.53 -1.78 -16.59
N ASP A 234 13.00 -1.82 -17.80
CA ASP A 234 13.57 -1.20 -19.01
C ASP A 234 14.96 -1.76 -19.42
N ASP A 235 15.38 -2.92 -18.88
CA ASP A 235 16.66 -3.59 -19.14
C ASP A 235 16.46 -5.08 -19.48
N THR A 236 15.85 -5.34 -20.63
CA THR A 236 15.59 -6.71 -21.12
C THR A 236 16.87 -7.49 -21.40
N GLU A 237 17.93 -6.82 -21.84
CA GLU A 237 19.22 -7.46 -22.12
C GLU A 237 19.86 -7.96 -20.81
N GLY A 238 19.89 -7.14 -19.76
CA GLY A 238 20.34 -7.55 -18.43
C GLY A 238 19.48 -8.69 -17.85
N TRP A 239 18.16 -8.63 -18.05
CA TRP A 239 17.23 -9.68 -17.61
C TRP A 239 17.54 -11.05 -18.23
N VAL A 240 17.90 -11.09 -19.50
CA VAL A 240 18.18 -12.36 -20.22
C VAL A 240 19.59 -12.86 -19.92
N ASN A 241 20.54 -11.95 -19.71
CA ASN A 241 21.96 -12.27 -19.60
C ASN A 241 22.45 -12.46 -18.15
N ASP A 242 21.68 -12.07 -17.13
CA ASP A 242 22.02 -12.37 -15.74
C ASP A 242 21.84 -13.87 -15.45
N PRO A 243 22.92 -14.62 -15.14
CA PRO A 243 22.88 -16.06 -14.96
C PRO A 243 22.07 -16.52 -13.73
N GLU A 244 21.84 -15.66 -12.75
CA GLU A 244 21.10 -16.01 -11.53
C GLU A 244 19.63 -16.32 -11.81
N ILE A 245 19.03 -15.64 -12.80
CA ILE A 245 17.60 -15.77 -13.16
C ILE A 245 17.28 -17.14 -13.78
N PRO A 246 17.97 -17.61 -14.84
CA PRO A 246 17.78 -18.97 -15.34
C PRO A 246 18.19 -20.02 -14.29
N SER A 247 19.25 -19.77 -13.52
CA SER A 247 19.69 -20.68 -12.45
C SER A 247 18.58 -20.93 -11.41
N VAL A 248 17.96 -19.87 -10.89
CA VAL A 248 16.86 -20.02 -9.93
C VAL A 248 15.63 -20.69 -10.55
N CYS A 249 15.32 -20.42 -11.82
CA CYS A 249 14.26 -21.13 -12.53
C CYS A 249 14.54 -22.64 -12.58
N LEU A 250 15.75 -23.05 -12.98
CA LEU A 250 16.12 -24.46 -13.11
C LEU A 250 16.09 -25.18 -11.75
N ASN A 251 16.57 -24.54 -10.69
CA ASN A 251 16.54 -25.09 -9.33
C ASN A 251 15.10 -25.38 -8.88
N VAL A 252 14.18 -24.42 -9.07
CA VAL A 252 12.78 -24.58 -8.69
C VAL A 252 12.07 -25.63 -9.57
N LEU A 253 12.32 -25.64 -10.88
CA LEU A 253 11.75 -26.63 -11.80
C LEU A 253 12.20 -28.06 -11.45
N SER A 254 13.47 -28.22 -11.05
CA SER A 254 14.05 -29.52 -10.69
C SER A 254 13.44 -30.12 -9.42
N ALA A 255 12.90 -29.28 -8.53
CA ALA A 255 12.18 -29.72 -7.33
C ALA A 255 10.80 -30.34 -7.64
N LYS A 256 10.25 -30.08 -8.83
CA LYS A 256 8.94 -30.59 -9.31
C LYS A 256 7.75 -30.24 -8.41
N SER A 257 7.87 -29.18 -7.61
CA SER A 257 6.80 -28.56 -6.83
C SER A 257 6.86 -27.04 -6.97
N ASN A 258 5.72 -26.36 -6.75
CA ASN A 258 5.63 -24.89 -6.69
C ASN A 258 6.27 -24.13 -7.87
N TYR A 259 6.29 -24.75 -9.06
CA TYR A 259 7.03 -24.28 -10.22
C TYR A 259 6.27 -23.33 -11.15
N ILE A 260 5.05 -22.89 -10.80
CA ILE A 260 4.22 -22.04 -11.67
C ILE A 260 4.95 -20.74 -12.02
N PHE A 261 5.56 -20.08 -11.03
CA PHE A 261 6.27 -18.82 -11.25
C PHE A 261 7.62 -19.03 -11.94
N ALA A 262 8.31 -20.15 -11.69
CA ALA A 262 9.51 -20.51 -12.45
C ALA A 262 9.19 -20.77 -13.93
N LEU A 263 8.09 -21.49 -14.23
CA LEU A 263 7.61 -21.68 -15.60
C LEU A 263 7.26 -20.35 -16.28
N SER A 264 6.52 -19.48 -15.59
CA SER A 264 6.16 -18.16 -16.12
C SER A 264 7.39 -17.29 -16.37
N THR A 265 8.40 -17.36 -15.51
CA THR A 265 9.64 -16.59 -15.63
C THR A 265 10.50 -17.12 -16.77
N LEU A 266 10.65 -18.45 -16.88
CA LEU A 266 11.36 -19.09 -17.99
C LEU A 266 10.68 -18.81 -19.34
N LEU A 267 9.35 -18.81 -19.39
CA LEU A 267 8.61 -18.43 -20.60
C LEU A 267 8.92 -16.98 -21.01
N ASP A 268 8.97 -16.04 -20.08
CA ASP A 268 9.37 -14.65 -20.34
C ASP A 268 10.81 -14.60 -20.87
N LEU A 269 11.76 -15.32 -20.26
CA LEU A 269 13.15 -15.40 -20.73
C LEU A 269 13.23 -15.92 -22.17
N LEU A 270 12.55 -17.02 -22.50
CA LEU A 270 12.52 -17.59 -23.86
C LEU A 270 11.95 -16.60 -24.88
N CYS A 271 10.88 -15.88 -24.52
CA CYS A 271 10.28 -14.87 -25.41
C CYS A 271 11.21 -13.68 -25.67
N ASN A 272 12.20 -13.45 -24.79
CA ASN A 272 13.19 -12.38 -24.91
C ASN A 272 14.55 -12.88 -25.42
N GLY A 273 14.64 -14.12 -25.92
CA GLY A 273 15.82 -14.64 -26.62
C GLY A 273 16.77 -15.52 -25.81
N PHE A 274 16.42 -15.86 -24.56
CA PHE A 274 17.18 -16.84 -23.76
C PHE A 274 17.26 -18.19 -24.48
N GLN A 275 18.46 -18.76 -24.54
CA GLN A 275 18.71 -20.06 -25.16
C GLN A 275 18.82 -21.15 -24.09
N PRO A 276 17.82 -22.03 -23.95
CA PRO A 276 17.78 -23.03 -22.89
C PRO A 276 18.77 -24.17 -23.14
N SER A 277 19.51 -24.55 -22.10
CA SER A 277 20.34 -25.77 -22.10
C SER A 277 19.48 -27.05 -22.14
N GLN A 278 20.13 -28.20 -22.32
CA GLN A 278 19.45 -29.50 -22.27
C GLN A 278 18.79 -29.75 -20.91
N GLU A 279 19.38 -29.27 -19.82
CA GLU A 279 18.86 -29.44 -18.45
C GLU A 279 17.46 -28.82 -18.29
N PHE A 280 17.21 -27.67 -18.92
CA PHE A 280 15.85 -27.08 -18.95
C PHE A 280 14.86 -27.96 -19.70
N ARG A 281 15.28 -28.52 -20.84
CA ARG A 281 14.41 -29.41 -21.64
C ARG A 281 14.05 -30.66 -20.84
N ASP A 282 15.03 -31.22 -20.13
CA ASP A 282 14.83 -32.40 -19.28
C ASP A 282 13.94 -32.08 -18.08
N ALA A 283 14.15 -30.94 -17.41
CA ALA A 283 13.33 -30.48 -16.31
C ALA A 283 11.86 -30.27 -16.73
N ILE A 284 11.61 -29.58 -17.85
CA ILE A 284 10.26 -29.37 -18.40
C ILE A 284 9.63 -30.70 -18.84
N GLY A 285 10.40 -31.58 -19.49
CA GLY A 285 9.95 -32.91 -19.88
C GLY A 285 9.49 -33.74 -18.68
N ALA A 286 10.18 -33.63 -17.54
CA ALA A 286 9.83 -34.32 -16.31
C ALA A 286 8.57 -33.78 -15.61
N LEU A 287 8.12 -32.56 -15.95
CA LEU A 287 6.85 -31.97 -15.48
C LEU A 287 5.67 -32.33 -16.39
N GLY A 288 5.96 -32.78 -17.62
CA GLY A 288 4.95 -33.12 -18.61
C GLY A 288 4.14 -34.36 -18.22
N THR A 289 2.81 -34.23 -18.23
CA THR A 289 1.90 -35.39 -18.18
C THR A 289 2.09 -36.24 -19.44
N SER A 290 1.97 -37.56 -19.32
CA SER A 290 2.13 -38.59 -20.38
C SER A 290 1.40 -38.38 -21.72
N ASP A 291 0.55 -37.36 -21.85
CA ASP A 291 -0.09 -36.93 -23.10
C ASP A 291 0.75 -35.93 -23.94
N ILE A 292 1.87 -35.41 -23.41
CA ILE A 292 2.76 -34.46 -24.12
C ILE A 292 3.84 -35.26 -24.88
N ASN A 293 3.44 -36.29 -25.62
CA ASN A 293 4.35 -37.17 -26.38
C ASN A 293 4.85 -36.57 -27.70
N GLN A 294 4.57 -35.29 -27.93
CA GLN A 294 5.27 -34.45 -28.88
C GLN A 294 5.58 -33.18 -28.10
N LEU A 295 6.72 -33.14 -27.40
CA LEU A 295 7.31 -31.82 -27.12
C LEU A 295 7.55 -31.23 -28.50
N ASP A 296 6.69 -30.28 -28.89
CA ASP A 296 7.02 -29.31 -29.94
C ASP A 296 8.48 -28.91 -29.69
N SER A 297 9.29 -28.85 -30.76
CA SER A 297 10.69 -28.42 -30.67
C SER A 297 10.83 -27.08 -29.91
N ASN A 298 9.75 -26.30 -29.87
CA ASN A 298 9.56 -25.07 -29.14
C ASN A 298 9.17 -25.29 -27.66
N LEU A 299 10.14 -25.09 -26.76
CA LEU A 299 10.00 -25.20 -25.31
C LEU A 299 8.93 -24.23 -24.73
N ALA A 300 8.76 -23.06 -25.31
CA ALA A 300 7.78 -22.07 -24.84
C ALA A 300 6.33 -22.57 -24.99
N ILE A 301 6.05 -23.30 -26.09
CA ILE A 301 4.73 -23.91 -26.34
C ILE A 301 4.45 -25.02 -25.31
N ALA A 302 5.47 -25.82 -24.99
CA ALA A 302 5.38 -26.86 -23.96
C ALA A 302 5.07 -26.24 -22.59
N ILE A 303 5.79 -25.17 -22.21
CA ILE A 303 5.56 -24.45 -20.94
C ILE A 303 4.13 -23.90 -20.87
N CYS A 304 3.63 -23.22 -21.91
CA CYS A 304 2.24 -22.74 -21.92
C CYS A 304 1.22 -23.89 -21.75
N SER A 305 1.50 -25.06 -22.33
CA SER A 305 0.61 -26.22 -22.23
C SER A 305 0.61 -26.83 -20.83
N ILE A 306 1.75 -26.82 -20.13
CA ILE A 306 1.83 -27.21 -18.72
C ILE A 306 1.08 -26.20 -17.85
N LEU A 307 1.35 -24.90 -18.03
CA LEU A 307 0.71 -23.81 -17.29
C LEU A 307 -0.81 -23.79 -17.47
N GLU A 308 -1.33 -24.08 -18.66
CA GLU A 308 -2.77 -24.22 -18.89
C GLU A 308 -3.42 -25.25 -17.96
N LYS A 309 -2.70 -26.34 -17.64
CA LYS A 309 -3.19 -27.40 -16.74
C LYS A 309 -2.98 -27.05 -15.26
N VAL A 310 -1.79 -26.60 -14.88
CA VAL A 310 -1.42 -26.42 -13.46
C VAL A 310 -1.88 -25.08 -12.87
N ASP A 311 -2.16 -24.10 -13.72
CA ASP A 311 -2.62 -22.76 -13.34
C ASP A 311 -3.99 -22.48 -13.97
N SER A 312 -4.95 -23.35 -13.64
CA SER A 312 -6.27 -23.44 -14.27
C SER A 312 -7.07 -22.14 -14.22
N SER A 313 -6.88 -21.32 -13.17
CA SER A 313 -7.48 -19.98 -13.05
C SER A 313 -7.09 -19.04 -14.21
N ARG A 314 -5.90 -19.23 -14.77
CA ARG A 314 -5.33 -18.48 -15.90
C ARG A 314 -5.23 -19.32 -17.17
N ALA A 315 -5.93 -20.45 -17.28
CA ALA A 315 -5.89 -21.31 -18.47
C ALA A 315 -6.20 -20.56 -19.78
N ASN A 316 -7.18 -19.64 -19.76
CA ASN A 316 -7.50 -18.80 -20.91
C ASN A 316 -6.33 -17.87 -21.29
N TYR A 317 -5.62 -17.34 -20.30
CA TYR A 317 -4.43 -16.51 -20.52
C TYR A 317 -3.30 -17.32 -21.14
N TRP A 318 -3.05 -18.55 -20.65
CA TRP A 318 -2.01 -19.41 -21.21
C TRP A 318 -2.32 -19.91 -22.62
N ARG A 319 -3.60 -20.22 -22.93
CA ARG A 319 -4.04 -20.51 -24.31
C ARG A 319 -3.83 -19.32 -25.24
N TRP A 320 -4.19 -18.13 -24.78
CA TRP A 320 -3.95 -16.91 -25.53
C TRP A 320 -2.46 -16.68 -25.75
N HIS A 321 -1.62 -16.80 -24.71
CA HIS A 321 -0.17 -16.62 -24.82
C HIS A 321 0.46 -17.63 -25.78
N LYS A 322 0.07 -18.91 -25.69
CA LYS A 322 0.47 -19.97 -26.63
C LYS A 322 0.16 -19.60 -28.08
N SER A 323 -1.01 -19.00 -28.34
CA SER A 323 -1.40 -18.57 -29.69
C SER A 323 -0.61 -17.37 -30.25
N LYS A 324 0.14 -16.66 -29.39
CA LYS A 324 0.98 -15.52 -29.76
C LYS A 324 2.46 -15.89 -29.95
N LEU A 325 2.86 -17.09 -29.55
CA LEU A 325 4.22 -17.55 -29.76
C LEU A 325 4.49 -17.79 -31.25
N PRO A 326 5.66 -17.39 -31.78
CA PRO A 326 6.06 -17.73 -33.14
C PRO A 326 6.07 -19.25 -33.33
N SER A 327 5.65 -19.72 -34.50
CA SER A 327 5.65 -21.15 -34.85
C SER A 327 7.06 -21.77 -34.90
N ALA A 328 8.10 -20.93 -34.93
CA ALA A 328 9.51 -21.30 -34.75
C ALA A 328 10.22 -20.18 -33.97
N LEU A 329 10.83 -20.53 -32.84
CA LEU A 329 11.80 -19.71 -32.09
C LEU A 329 13.17 -20.38 -32.20
#